data_AF-A2DCI7-F1
#
_entry.id   AF-A2DCI7-F1
#
_cell.length_a   1.000
_cell.length_b   1.000
_cell.length_c   1.000
_cell.angle_alpha   90.00
_cell.angle_beta   90.00
_cell.angle_gamma   90.00
#
_symmetry.space_group_name_H-M   'P 1'
#
loop_
_entity.id
_entity.type
_entity.pdbx_description
1 polymer ?
#
loop_
_entity_poly.entity_id
_entity_poly.type
_entity_poly.pdbx_seq_one_letter_code
_entity_poly.pdbx_strand_id
1 'polypeptide(L)'
;MTDSWNAIKPVAQQIMETIIASPCNEIVHTSVMTPKGPLSFDSILENVKNGTYTSSKDWDKDCRTYIATMAETYKQQPLELVILKHVRITYVKLIQKCQACTTEGWIKRANQLRVKIDDLLRTVPDCLKKYSQLMPVPPIHNTQLQRSDIETIAKFDQKITNNLELMQLLRILNDDPAALEITGDTAKVDVQKLRNPTQLKLYLFLKDKIEGDKK
;
A
#
# COMPACT_ATOMS: atom_id res chain seq x y z
N MET A 1 5.91 5.89 13.25
CA MET A 1 7.35 6.14 13.07
C MET A 1 7.46 7.32 12.14
N THR A 2 8.00 8.44 12.60
CA THR A 2 8.23 9.63 11.79
C THR A 2 9.35 9.35 10.82
N ASP A 3 9.06 9.34 9.52
CA ASP A 3 10.09 9.39 8.48
C ASP A 3 11.00 10.60 8.77
N SER A 4 12.18 10.31 9.29
CA SER A 4 13.15 11.35 9.64
C SER A 4 13.53 12.06 8.34
N TRP A 5 13.35 13.38 8.30
CA TRP A 5 13.78 14.23 7.18
C TRP A 5 15.20 13.90 6.71
N ASN A 6 16.08 13.50 7.65
CA ASN A 6 17.44 13.08 7.36
C ASN A 6 17.55 11.89 6.39
N ALA A 7 16.58 10.97 6.40
CA ALA A 7 16.51 9.85 5.45
C ALA A 7 16.00 10.29 4.07
N ILE A 8 15.16 11.32 4.01
CA ILE A 8 14.55 11.82 2.76
C ILE A 8 15.42 12.89 2.10
N LYS A 9 16.23 13.63 2.87
CA LYS A 9 17.07 14.73 2.39
C LYS A 9 17.95 14.38 1.18
N PRO A 10 18.68 13.24 1.14
CA PRO A 10 19.49 12.88 -0.03
C PRO A 10 18.64 12.69 -1.30
N VAL A 11 17.45 12.11 -1.12
CA VAL A 11 16.49 11.88 -2.21
C VAL A 11 15.92 13.21 -2.70
N ALA A 12 15.51 14.09 -1.79
CA ALA A 12 15.02 15.43 -2.11
C ALA A 12 16.08 16.23 -2.89
N GLN A 13 17.35 16.15 -2.47
CA GLN A 13 18.47 16.78 -3.16
C GLN A 13 18.62 16.25 -4.59
N GLN A 14 18.63 14.93 -4.77
CA GLN A 14 18.75 14.30 -6.09
C GLN A 14 17.59 14.69 -7.04
N ILE A 15 16.37 14.79 -6.51
CA ILE A 15 15.21 15.25 -7.28
C ILE A 15 15.42 16.67 -7.79
N MET A 16 15.94 17.55 -6.92
CA MET A 16 16.16 18.95 -7.28
C MET A 16 17.30 19.11 -8.28
N GLU A 17 18.41 18.41 -8.10
CA GLU A 17 19.50 18.37 -9.06
C GLU A 17 19.02 17.86 -10.44
N THR A 18 18.15 16.85 -10.46
CA THR A 18 17.57 16.33 -11.71
C THR A 18 16.67 17.35 -12.41
N ILE A 19 15.85 18.09 -11.65
CA ILE A 19 14.96 19.12 -12.22
C ILE A 19 15.77 20.30 -12.75
N ILE A 20 16.81 20.72 -12.02
CA ILE A 20 17.70 21.81 -12.38
C ILE A 20 18.53 21.46 -13.63
N ALA A 21 19.00 20.23 -13.75
CA ALA A 21 19.75 19.78 -14.93
C ALA A 21 18.87 19.53 -16.17
N SER A 22 17.53 19.67 -16.07
CA SER A 22 16.63 19.49 -17.20
C SER A 22 16.83 20.62 -18.20
N PRO A 23 16.85 20.36 -19.53
CA PRO A 23 17.15 21.36 -20.58
C PRO A 23 16.17 22.55 -20.69
N CYS A 24 15.23 22.68 -19.76
CA CYS A 24 14.26 23.76 -19.62
C CYS A 24 14.79 24.92 -18.75
N ASN A 25 16.07 25.26 -18.89
CA ASN A 25 16.87 26.00 -17.88
C ASN A 25 16.27 27.33 -17.42
N GLU A 26 15.80 28.21 -18.32
CA GLU A 26 15.48 29.60 -17.94
C GLU A 26 14.34 29.73 -16.91
N ILE A 27 13.29 28.94 -17.08
CA ILE A 27 12.13 28.96 -16.19
C ILE A 27 12.48 28.34 -14.84
N VAL A 28 13.32 27.30 -14.82
CA VAL A 28 13.70 26.56 -13.61
C VAL A 28 14.56 27.42 -12.67
N HIS A 29 15.35 28.33 -13.22
CA HIS A 29 16.20 29.25 -12.47
C HIS A 29 15.52 30.58 -12.10
N THR A 30 14.32 30.85 -12.63
CA THR A 30 13.61 32.10 -12.36
C THR A 30 13.13 32.12 -10.91
N SER A 31 13.37 33.22 -10.19
CA SER A 31 12.85 33.41 -8.84
C SER A 31 11.47 34.09 -8.86
N VAL A 32 10.60 33.66 -7.95
CA VAL A 32 9.30 34.30 -7.69
C VAL A 32 9.25 34.82 -6.27
N MET A 33 8.62 35.97 -6.07
CA MET A 33 8.40 36.50 -4.72
C MET A 33 7.26 35.74 -4.03
N THR A 34 7.53 35.24 -2.83
CA THR A 34 6.53 34.67 -1.92
C THR A 34 6.49 35.48 -0.63
N PRO A 35 5.47 35.31 0.23
CA PRO A 35 5.44 35.97 1.55
C PRO A 35 6.66 35.65 2.45
N LYS A 36 7.42 34.60 2.13
CA LYS A 36 8.63 34.18 2.84
C LYS A 36 9.93 34.67 2.17
N GLY A 37 9.84 35.40 1.06
CA GLY A 37 10.98 35.84 0.25
C GLY A 37 11.01 35.21 -1.15
N PRO A 38 12.09 35.45 -1.91
CA PRO A 38 12.26 34.87 -3.24
C PRO A 38 12.39 33.35 -3.16
N LEU A 39 11.68 32.65 -4.05
CA LEU A 39 11.66 31.20 -4.17
C LEU A 39 11.99 30.79 -5.61
N SER A 40 12.97 29.91 -5.78
CA SER A 40 13.33 29.25 -7.05
C SER A 40 13.68 27.79 -6.77
N PHE A 41 13.83 26.96 -7.82
CA PHE A 41 14.35 25.61 -7.60
C PHE A 41 15.79 25.62 -7.06
N ASP A 42 16.60 26.61 -7.43
CA ASP A 42 17.95 26.79 -6.87
C ASP A 42 17.89 27.10 -5.37
N SER A 43 17.04 28.04 -4.95
CA SER A 43 16.90 28.38 -3.52
C SER A 43 16.33 27.21 -2.72
N ILE A 44 15.43 26.42 -3.31
CA ILE A 44 14.90 25.19 -2.70
C ILE A 44 16.03 24.16 -2.55
N LEU A 45 16.88 23.97 -3.57
CA LEU A 45 18.04 23.07 -3.49
C LEU A 45 19.01 23.50 -2.39
N GLU A 46 19.31 24.79 -2.28
CA GLU A 46 20.15 25.33 -1.20
C GLU A 46 19.51 25.09 0.17
N ASN A 47 18.21 25.32 0.32
CA ASN A 47 17.48 25.04 1.57
C ASN A 47 17.52 23.55 1.95
N VAL A 48 17.48 22.63 0.97
CA VAL A 48 17.68 21.20 1.22
C VAL A 48 19.10 20.94 1.73
N LYS A 49 20.13 21.47 1.04
CA LYS A 49 21.55 21.30 1.42
C LYS A 49 21.84 21.83 2.81
N ASN A 50 21.35 23.03 3.11
CA ASN A 50 21.53 23.72 4.40
C ASN A 50 20.69 23.12 5.54
N GLY A 51 19.75 22.22 5.23
CA GLY A 51 18.90 21.60 6.24
C GLY A 51 17.83 22.55 6.80
N THR A 52 17.40 23.55 6.02
CA THR A 52 16.35 24.50 6.40
C THR A 52 15.01 23.82 6.64
N TYR A 53 14.73 22.73 5.92
CA TYR A 53 13.48 21.97 6.08
C TYR A 53 13.54 21.05 7.30
N THR A 54 12.46 21.03 8.08
CA THR A 54 12.28 20.12 9.23
C THR A 54 11.51 18.85 8.85
N SER A 55 10.78 18.88 7.72
CA SER A 55 10.01 17.74 7.22
C SER A 55 9.96 17.68 5.69
N SER A 56 9.71 16.49 5.15
CA SER A 56 9.49 16.30 3.71
C SER A 56 8.24 17.02 3.19
N LYS A 57 7.26 17.27 4.06
CA LYS A 57 6.04 18.02 3.73
C LYS A 57 6.34 19.49 3.48
N ASP A 58 7.25 20.09 4.24
CA ASP A 58 7.63 21.50 4.05
C ASP A 58 8.36 21.70 2.73
N TRP A 59 9.28 20.79 2.41
CA TRP A 59 9.95 20.77 1.12
C TRP A 59 8.99 20.55 -0.07
N ASP A 60 8.08 19.56 0.01
CA ASP A 60 7.07 19.30 -1.03
C ASP A 60 6.13 20.51 -1.20
N LYS A 61 5.79 21.20 -0.10
CA LYS A 61 4.97 22.41 -0.13
C LYS A 61 5.66 23.55 -0.89
N ASP A 62 6.94 23.81 -0.62
CA ASP A 62 7.69 24.87 -1.33
C ASP A 62 7.80 24.56 -2.83
N CYS A 63 8.11 23.31 -3.19
CA CYS A 63 8.15 22.88 -4.59
C CYS A 63 6.81 23.11 -5.31
N ARG A 64 5.69 22.72 -4.68
CA ARG A 64 4.35 22.92 -5.25
C ARG A 64 3.97 24.39 -5.33
N THR A 65 4.34 25.18 -4.33
CA THR A 65 4.08 26.61 -4.29
C THR A 65 4.81 27.30 -5.43
N TYR A 66 6.09 27.01 -5.62
CA TYR A 66 6.88 27.53 -6.73
C TYR A 66 6.23 27.22 -8.09
N ILE A 67 5.93 25.94 -8.36
CA ILE A 67 5.31 25.51 -9.61
C ILE A 67 3.96 26.21 -9.84
N ALA A 68 3.14 26.37 -8.80
CA ALA A 68 1.83 27.03 -8.90
C ALA A 68 1.96 28.53 -9.17
N THR A 69 2.87 29.22 -8.49
CA THR A 69 3.14 30.65 -8.69
C THR A 69 3.68 30.92 -10.09
N MET A 70 4.59 30.07 -10.57
CA MET A 70 5.12 30.17 -11.94
C MET A 70 4.02 29.94 -12.98
N ALA A 71 3.12 28.98 -12.76
CA ALA A 71 2.00 28.74 -13.66
C ALA A 71 1.05 29.95 -13.77
N GLU A 72 0.82 30.68 -12.68
CA GLU A 72 0.03 31.92 -12.74
C GLU A 72 0.81 33.06 -13.41
N THR A 73 2.12 33.17 -13.14
CA THR A 73 3.00 34.20 -13.73
C THR A 73 3.05 34.08 -15.26
N TYR A 74 3.15 32.85 -15.77
CA TYR A 74 3.24 32.55 -17.19
C TYR A 74 1.89 32.20 -17.83
N LYS A 75 0.76 32.50 -17.18
CA LYS A 75 -0.58 32.11 -17.65
C LYS A 75 -0.91 32.56 -19.07
N GLN A 76 -0.33 33.68 -19.52
CA GLN A 76 -0.52 34.22 -20.87
C GLN A 76 0.59 33.82 -21.86
N GLN A 77 1.54 32.99 -21.44
CA GLN A 77 2.71 32.59 -22.23
C GLN A 77 2.67 31.07 -22.47
N PRO A 78 2.13 30.61 -23.62
CA PRO A 78 1.82 29.20 -23.84
C PRO A 78 3.03 28.26 -23.81
N LEU A 79 4.19 28.71 -24.31
CA LEU A 79 5.40 27.89 -24.38
C LEU A 79 5.94 27.57 -22.98
N GLU A 80 5.95 28.59 -22.13
CA GLU A 80 6.42 28.56 -20.75
C GLU A 80 5.50 27.69 -19.89
N LEU A 81 4.18 27.73 -20.15
CA LEU A 81 3.23 26.81 -19.51
C LEU A 81 3.46 25.35 -19.90
N VAL A 82 3.81 25.07 -21.16
CA VAL A 82 4.15 23.70 -21.59
C VAL A 82 5.39 23.21 -20.87
N ILE A 83 6.41 24.06 -20.74
CA ILE A 83 7.63 23.76 -19.99
C ILE A 83 7.31 23.51 -18.52
N LEU A 84 6.55 24.39 -17.86
CA LEU A 84 6.13 24.22 -16.46
C LEU A 84 5.31 22.95 -16.23
N LYS A 85 4.43 22.61 -17.19
CA LYS A 85 3.68 21.36 -17.14
C LYS A 85 4.61 20.16 -17.23
N HIS A 86 5.65 20.21 -18.08
CA HIS A 86 6.66 19.17 -18.16
C HIS A 86 7.41 19.02 -16.82
N VAL A 87 7.90 20.14 -16.26
CA VAL A 87 8.58 20.16 -14.96
C VAL A 87 7.70 19.57 -13.85
N ARG A 88 6.42 19.97 -13.79
CA ARG A 88 5.44 19.43 -12.83
C ARG A 88 5.27 17.92 -12.97
N ILE A 89 5.14 17.42 -14.20
CA ILE A 89 4.99 15.98 -14.46
C ILE A 89 6.25 15.23 -14.01
N THR A 90 7.43 15.75 -14.34
CA THR A 90 8.72 15.16 -13.95
C THR A 90 8.87 15.13 -12.43
N TYR A 91 8.57 16.24 -11.74
CA TYR A 91 8.56 16.32 -10.29
C TYR A 91 7.64 15.27 -9.65
N VAL A 92 6.39 15.17 -10.11
CA VAL A 92 5.43 14.18 -9.58
C VAL A 92 5.92 12.75 -9.80
N LYS A 93 6.47 12.44 -10.97
CA LYS A 93 7.02 11.11 -11.28
C LYS A 93 8.18 10.76 -10.35
N LEU A 94 9.09 11.71 -10.11
CA LEU A 94 10.24 11.49 -9.23
C LEU A 94 9.80 11.29 -7.78
N ILE A 95 8.90 12.14 -7.26
CA ILE A 95 8.31 11.98 -5.93
C ILE A 95 7.64 10.61 -5.77
N GLN A 96 6.85 10.17 -6.77
CA GLN A 96 6.17 8.88 -6.71
C GLN A 96 7.15 7.69 -6.69
N LYS A 97 8.22 7.74 -7.48
CA LYS A 97 9.28 6.73 -7.43
C LYS A 97 9.92 6.68 -6.04
N CYS A 98 10.17 7.84 -5.43
CA CYS A 98 10.78 7.93 -4.11
C CYS A 98 9.86 7.47 -2.98
N GLN A 99 8.57 7.84 -3.02
CA GLN A 99 7.56 7.29 -2.11
C GLN A 99 7.48 5.77 -2.24
N ALA A 100 7.58 5.22 -3.46
CA ALA A 100 7.62 3.77 -3.66
C ALA A 100 8.90 3.11 -3.12
N CYS A 101 9.94 3.87 -2.75
CA CYS A 101 11.17 3.36 -2.16
C CYS A 101 11.20 3.45 -0.63
N THR A 102 10.22 4.08 0.03
CA THR A 102 10.15 4.08 1.50
C THR A 102 9.39 2.85 2.00
N THR A 103 9.74 2.36 3.20
CA THR A 103 9.04 1.23 3.83
C THR A 103 7.55 1.50 3.99
N GLU A 104 7.18 2.72 4.41
CA GLU A 104 5.78 3.13 4.52
C GLU A 104 5.06 3.12 3.16
N GLY A 105 5.74 3.60 2.11
CA GLY A 105 5.21 3.56 0.75
C GLY A 105 5.05 2.14 0.22
N TRP A 106 5.98 1.23 0.51
CA TRP A 106 5.85 -0.20 0.22
C TRP A 106 4.67 -0.83 0.96
N ILE A 107 4.50 -0.55 2.26
CA ILE A 107 3.36 -1.04 3.05
C ILE A 107 2.05 -0.53 2.43
N LYS A 108 1.96 0.75 2.10
CA LYS A 108 0.78 1.35 1.47
C LYS A 108 0.50 0.72 0.09
N ARG A 109 1.54 0.52 -0.72
CA ARG A 109 1.43 -0.09 -2.06
C ARG A 109 1.00 -1.55 -1.97
N ALA A 110 1.59 -2.31 -1.04
CA ALA A 110 1.24 -3.70 -0.78
C ALA A 110 -0.22 -3.81 -0.33
N ASN A 111 -0.69 -2.94 0.56
CA ASN A 111 -2.09 -2.91 0.98
C ASN A 111 -3.04 -2.56 -0.18
N GLN A 112 -2.69 -1.59 -1.02
CA GLN A 112 -3.48 -1.26 -2.22
C GLN A 112 -3.58 -2.43 -3.19
N LEU A 113 -2.45 -3.13 -3.43
CA LEU A 113 -2.42 -4.31 -4.29
C LEU A 113 -3.21 -5.47 -3.68
N ARG A 114 -3.10 -5.69 -2.37
CA ARG A 114 -3.88 -6.69 -1.66
C ARG A 114 -5.37 -6.45 -1.83
N VAL A 115 -5.86 -5.23 -1.61
CA VAL A 115 -7.28 -4.88 -1.81
C VAL A 115 -7.72 -5.17 -3.24
N LYS A 116 -6.91 -4.81 -4.24
CA LYS A 116 -7.22 -5.12 -5.65
C LYS A 116 -7.28 -6.62 -5.93
N ILE A 117 -6.38 -7.41 -5.34
CA ILE A 117 -6.39 -8.87 -5.47
C ILE A 117 -7.65 -9.42 -4.80
N ASP A 118 -7.98 -8.98 -3.59
CA ASP A 118 -9.18 -9.41 -2.86
C ASP A 118 -10.46 -9.07 -3.64
N ASP A 119 -10.55 -7.88 -4.24
CA ASP A 119 -11.68 -7.48 -5.08
C ASP A 119 -11.76 -8.31 -6.36
N LEU A 120 -10.63 -8.58 -7.01
CA LEU A 120 -10.60 -9.47 -8.17
C LEU A 120 -11.10 -10.87 -7.80
N LEU A 121 -10.60 -11.45 -6.70
CA LEU A 121 -11.03 -12.76 -6.21
C LEU A 121 -12.52 -12.81 -5.88
N ARG A 122 -13.10 -11.73 -5.37
CA ARG A 122 -14.55 -11.62 -5.11
C ARG A 122 -15.38 -11.51 -6.39
N THR A 123 -14.84 -10.85 -7.41
CA THR A 123 -15.53 -10.57 -8.68
C THR A 123 -15.21 -11.58 -9.78
N VAL A 124 -14.43 -12.63 -9.48
CA VAL A 124 -14.13 -13.71 -10.44
C VAL A 124 -15.43 -14.35 -10.93
N PRO A 125 -15.63 -14.47 -12.27
CA PRO A 125 -16.76 -15.20 -12.84
C PRO A 125 -16.81 -16.66 -12.37
N ASP A 126 -18.01 -17.20 -12.13
CA ASP A 126 -18.19 -18.54 -11.56
C ASP A 126 -17.47 -19.65 -12.35
N CYS A 127 -17.40 -19.52 -13.68
CA CYS A 127 -16.68 -20.46 -14.55
C CYS A 127 -15.17 -20.52 -14.29
N LEU A 128 -14.59 -19.47 -13.70
CA LEU A 128 -13.17 -19.33 -13.39
C LEU A 128 -12.84 -19.54 -11.90
N LYS A 129 -13.85 -19.54 -11.00
CA LYS A 129 -13.64 -19.77 -9.55
C LYS A 129 -12.96 -21.10 -9.24
N LYS A 130 -13.22 -22.14 -10.03
CA LYS A 130 -12.56 -23.45 -9.88
C LYS A 130 -11.04 -23.43 -10.13
N TYR A 131 -10.54 -22.39 -10.79
CA TYR A 131 -9.10 -22.19 -11.04
C TYR A 131 -8.47 -21.19 -10.08
N SER A 132 -9.26 -20.42 -9.32
CA SER A 132 -8.74 -19.54 -8.28
C SER A 132 -8.47 -20.34 -7.02
N GLN A 133 -7.19 -20.64 -6.75
CA GLN A 133 -6.75 -21.32 -5.53
C GLN A 133 -6.76 -20.42 -4.28
N LEU A 134 -7.05 -19.13 -4.45
CA LEU A 134 -7.05 -18.13 -3.39
C LEU A 134 -8.49 -17.86 -2.97
N MET A 135 -8.84 -18.24 -1.75
CA MET A 135 -10.09 -17.77 -1.15
C MET A 135 -9.95 -16.27 -0.87
N PRO A 136 -10.95 -15.45 -1.21
CA PRO A 136 -10.94 -14.04 -0.85
C PRO A 136 -10.82 -13.93 0.67
N VAL A 137 -9.86 -13.14 1.16
CA VAL A 137 -9.76 -12.89 2.59
C VAL A 137 -11.00 -12.06 2.98
N PRO A 138 -11.84 -12.53 3.93
CA PRO A 138 -12.94 -11.72 4.40
C PRO A 138 -12.39 -10.40 4.95
N PRO A 139 -13.11 -9.27 4.79
CA PRO A 139 -12.69 -8.04 5.42
C PRO A 139 -12.57 -8.31 6.92
N ILE A 140 -11.45 -7.91 7.53
CA ILE A 140 -11.24 -7.96 8.97
C ILE A 140 -12.11 -6.85 9.57
N HIS A 141 -13.41 -7.06 9.58
CA HIS A 141 -14.34 -6.29 10.38
C HIS A 141 -14.69 -7.17 11.58
N ASN A 142 -14.70 -6.53 12.74
CA ASN A 142 -14.85 -7.05 14.11
C ASN A 142 -16.05 -7.99 14.30
N THR A 143 -16.06 -9.11 13.59
CA THR A 143 -17.10 -10.12 13.68
C THR A 143 -16.64 -11.06 14.77
N GLN A 144 -17.18 -10.90 15.96
CA GLN A 144 -16.98 -11.86 17.04
C GLN A 144 -17.73 -13.13 16.67
N LEU A 145 -17.00 -14.23 16.52
CA LEU A 145 -17.60 -15.55 16.32
C LEU A 145 -18.38 -15.94 17.58
N GLN A 146 -19.57 -16.49 17.40
CA GLN A 146 -20.35 -16.99 18.51
C GLN A 146 -19.99 -18.45 18.81
N ARG A 147 -20.40 -18.93 20.00
CA ARG A 147 -20.14 -20.31 20.43
C ARG A 147 -20.68 -21.36 19.45
N SER A 148 -21.82 -21.07 18.81
CA SER A 148 -22.41 -21.90 17.75
C SER A 148 -21.52 -22.05 16.51
N ASP A 149 -20.71 -21.03 16.20
CA ASP A 149 -19.78 -21.06 15.07
C ASP A 149 -18.57 -21.97 15.39
N ILE A 150 -18.10 -21.94 16.64
CA ILE A 150 -17.03 -22.83 17.13
C ILE A 150 -17.49 -24.29 17.14
N GLU A 151 -18.74 -24.55 17.55
CA GLU A 151 -19.33 -25.90 17.49
C GLU A 151 -19.47 -26.41 16.05
N THR A 152 -19.69 -25.51 15.09
CA THR A 152 -19.74 -25.84 13.66
C THR A 152 -18.38 -26.25 13.13
N ILE A 153 -17.31 -25.56 13.57
CA ILE A 153 -15.91 -25.94 13.27
C ILE A 153 -15.60 -27.32 13.84
N ALA A 154 -15.96 -27.58 15.11
CA ALA A 154 -15.66 -28.83 15.79
C ALA A 154 -16.38 -30.06 15.19
N LYS A 155 -17.56 -29.87 14.57
CA LYS A 155 -18.33 -30.94 13.93
C LYS A 155 -17.77 -31.39 12.56
N PHE A 156 -16.76 -30.71 12.02
CA PHE A 156 -16.29 -30.90 10.64
C PHE A 156 -14.95 -31.65 10.51
N ASP A 157 -14.39 -32.17 11.60
CA ASP A 157 -13.14 -32.93 11.65
C ASP A 157 -13.10 -34.11 10.65
N GLN A 158 -14.27 -34.67 10.30
CA GLN A 158 -14.38 -35.89 9.49
C GLN A 158 -14.71 -35.66 7.99
N LYS A 159 -14.83 -34.41 7.51
CA LYS A 159 -15.32 -34.12 6.16
C LYS A 159 -14.27 -33.63 5.16
N ILE A 160 -13.03 -33.40 5.59
CA ILE A 160 -11.95 -32.97 4.70
C ILE A 160 -11.32 -34.21 4.08
N THR A 161 -11.63 -34.48 2.81
CA THR A 161 -11.24 -35.74 2.14
C THR A 161 -10.23 -35.53 1.01
N ASN A 162 -10.06 -34.29 0.53
CA ASN A 162 -9.16 -33.98 -0.58
C ASN A 162 -7.87 -33.27 -0.10
N ASN A 163 -6.73 -33.70 -0.63
CA ASN A 163 -5.41 -33.07 -0.40
C ASN A 163 -5.40 -31.56 -0.66
N LEU A 164 -6.16 -31.06 -1.64
CA LEU A 164 -6.23 -29.63 -1.92
C LEU A 164 -6.93 -28.84 -0.78
N GLU A 165 -7.95 -29.44 -0.17
CA GLU A 165 -8.67 -28.86 0.96
C GLU A 165 -7.83 -28.91 2.22
N LEU A 166 -7.08 -29.99 2.42
CA LEU A 166 -6.12 -30.13 3.51
C LEU A 166 -5.01 -29.07 3.41
N MET A 167 -4.49 -28.81 2.20
CA MET A 167 -3.51 -27.74 1.97
C MET A 167 -4.09 -26.34 2.24
N GLN A 168 -5.36 -26.10 1.91
CA GLN A 168 -6.03 -24.82 2.22
C GLN A 168 -6.27 -24.65 3.72
N LEU A 169 -6.68 -25.71 4.42
CA LEU A 169 -6.82 -25.74 5.87
C LEU A 169 -5.48 -25.46 6.55
N LEU A 170 -4.42 -26.16 6.14
CA LEU A 170 -3.05 -25.95 6.65
C LEU A 170 -2.58 -24.51 6.42
N ARG A 171 -2.93 -23.91 5.28
CA ARG A 171 -2.60 -22.50 5.02
C ARG A 171 -3.34 -21.55 5.96
N ILE A 172 -4.61 -21.81 6.27
CA ILE A 172 -5.35 -21.02 7.27
C ILE A 172 -4.72 -21.17 8.65
N LEU A 173 -4.34 -22.38 9.04
CA LEU A 173 -3.75 -22.68 10.35
C LEU A 173 -2.30 -22.17 10.50
N ASN A 174 -1.51 -22.18 9.42
CA ASN A 174 -0.15 -21.63 9.39
C ASN A 174 -0.10 -20.12 9.59
N ASP A 175 -1.22 -19.41 9.39
CA ASP A 175 -1.31 -18.01 9.81
C ASP A 175 -1.24 -17.87 11.33
N ASP A 176 -1.44 -18.95 12.13
CA ASP A 176 -1.41 -18.92 13.59
C ASP A 176 -0.73 -20.16 14.21
N PRO A 177 0.59 -20.32 14.01
CA PRO A 177 1.30 -21.55 14.31
C PRO A 177 1.40 -21.85 15.82
N ALA A 178 1.16 -20.87 16.68
CA ALA A 178 1.23 -21.03 18.14
C ALA A 178 0.09 -21.87 18.73
N ALA A 179 -1.02 -22.04 17.99
CA ALA A 179 -2.18 -22.82 18.42
C ALA A 179 -2.23 -24.24 17.80
N LEU A 180 -1.18 -24.63 17.07
CA LEU A 180 -1.08 -25.88 16.34
C LEU A 180 -0.10 -26.82 17.04
N GLU A 181 -0.59 -27.96 17.53
CA GLU A 181 0.24 -29.03 18.07
C GLU A 181 0.32 -30.15 17.03
N ILE A 182 1.48 -30.31 16.39
CA ILE A 182 1.72 -31.40 15.44
C ILE A 182 2.46 -32.52 16.15
N THR A 183 1.84 -33.70 16.21
CA THR A 183 2.42 -34.91 16.80
C THR A 183 2.37 -36.04 15.77
N GLY A 184 3.51 -36.29 15.10
CA GLY A 184 3.60 -37.28 14.02
C GLY A 184 2.68 -36.92 12.85
N ASP A 185 1.84 -37.87 12.44
CA ASP A 185 0.88 -37.69 11.35
C ASP A 185 -0.43 -37.02 11.79
N THR A 186 -0.51 -36.55 13.04
CA THR A 186 -1.70 -35.93 13.60
C THR A 186 -1.44 -34.47 13.97
N ALA A 187 -2.33 -33.57 13.58
CA ALA A 187 -2.32 -32.18 13.98
C ALA A 187 -3.54 -31.90 14.87
N LYS A 188 -3.30 -31.38 16.08
CA LYS A 188 -4.34 -30.92 16.98
C LYS A 188 -4.36 -29.40 16.98
N VAL A 189 -5.56 -28.84 16.86
CA VAL A 189 -5.77 -27.39 16.88
C VAL A 189 -6.75 -27.06 17.98
N ASP A 190 -6.34 -26.20 18.91
CA ASP A 190 -7.26 -25.60 19.86
C ASP A 190 -7.90 -24.37 19.22
N VAL A 191 -9.12 -24.55 18.68
CA VAL A 191 -9.84 -23.50 17.97
C VAL A 191 -10.07 -22.27 18.85
N GLN A 192 -10.20 -22.41 20.18
CA GLN A 192 -10.42 -21.29 21.09
C GLN A 192 -9.17 -20.44 21.29
N LYS A 193 -7.98 -21.01 21.10
CA LYS A 193 -6.70 -20.30 21.20
C LYS A 193 -6.27 -19.61 19.90
N LEU A 194 -6.93 -19.92 18.78
CA LEU A 194 -6.70 -19.22 17.52
C LEU A 194 -7.08 -17.75 17.63
N ARG A 195 -6.31 -16.88 16.99
CA ARG A 195 -6.65 -15.46 16.82
C ARG A 195 -7.94 -15.36 16.00
N ASN A 196 -8.79 -14.40 16.37
CA ASN A 196 -10.07 -14.12 15.70
C ASN A 196 -10.02 -14.15 14.15
N PRO A 197 -9.02 -13.55 13.47
CA PRO A 197 -8.94 -13.60 12.02
C PRO A 197 -8.79 -15.02 11.46
N THR A 198 -8.06 -15.87 12.15
CA THR A 198 -7.83 -17.27 11.76
C THR A 198 -9.09 -18.10 12.01
N GLN A 199 -9.75 -17.90 13.16
CA GLN A 199 -11.03 -18.53 13.45
C GLN A 199 -12.09 -18.18 12.39
N LEU A 200 -12.16 -16.92 11.95
CA LEU A 200 -13.12 -16.46 10.95
C LEU A 200 -12.87 -17.10 9.58
N LYS A 201 -11.60 -17.19 9.16
CA LYS A 201 -11.20 -17.88 7.93
C LYS A 201 -11.57 -19.36 7.98
N LEU A 202 -11.32 -20.00 9.13
CA LEU A 202 -11.62 -21.42 9.36
C LEU A 202 -13.13 -21.66 9.29
N TYR A 203 -13.93 -20.81 9.96
CA TYR A 203 -15.38 -20.88 9.91
C TYR A 203 -15.93 -20.74 8.48
N LEU A 204 -15.48 -19.74 7.71
CA LEU A 204 -15.96 -19.52 6.34
C LEU A 204 -15.59 -20.68 5.40
N PHE A 205 -14.35 -21.17 5.52
CA PHE A 205 -13.90 -22.34 4.76
C PHE A 205 -14.78 -23.56 4.99
N LEU A 206 -15.16 -23.81 6.25
CA LEU A 206 -16.01 -24.95 6.61
C LEU A 206 -17.49 -24.69 6.31
N LYS A 207 -17.97 -23.45 6.44
CA LYS A 207 -19.36 -23.07 6.14
C LYS A 207 -19.70 -23.24 4.66
N ASP A 208 -18.82 -22.80 3.76
CA ASP A 208 -19.01 -22.97 2.31
C ASP A 208 -19.16 -24.46 1.92
N LYS A 209 -18.54 -25.36 2.69
CA LYS A 209 -18.67 -26.81 2.50
C LYS A 209 -19.97 -27.38 3.06
N ILE A 210 -20.46 -26.84 4.17
CA ILE A 210 -21.77 -27.21 4.75
C ILE A 210 -22.92 -26.85 3.81
N GLU A 211 -22.86 -25.68 3.19
CA GLU A 211 -23.91 -25.18 2.31
C GLU A 211 -23.85 -25.84 0.92
N GLY A 212 -22.65 -26.27 0.48
CA GLY A 212 -22.46 -27.03 -0.76
C GLY A 212 -23.07 -28.45 -0.73
N ASP A 213 -23.06 -29.12 0.42
CA ASP A 213 -23.63 -30.47 0.62
C ASP A 213 -25.18 -30.50 0.62
N LYS A 214 -25.85 -29.34 0.68
CA LYS A 214 -27.33 -29.23 0.69
C LYS A 214 -27.94 -29.04 -0.70
N LYS A 215 -27.14 -29.12 -1.76
CA LYS A 215 -27.59 -29.07 -3.16
C LYS A 215 -27.37 -30.41 -3.84
#